data_AF-A0A537D7M6-F1
#
_entry.id   AF-A0A537D7M6-F1
#
_cell.length_a   1.000
_cell.length_b   1.000
_cell.length_c   1.000
_cell.angle_alpha   90.00
_cell.angle_beta   90.00
_cell.angle_gamma   90.00
#
_symmetry.space_group_name_H-M   'P 1'
#
loop_
_entity.id
_entity.type
_entity.pdbx_description
1 polymer ?
#
loop_
_entity_poly.entity_id
_entity_poly.type
_entity_poly.pdbx_seq_one_letter_code
_entity_poly.pdbx_strand_id
1 'polypeptide(L)'
;QGGTVEGVFISEWRGDVLFGRNDAVGGEYILAYATEPAAADVTHRRDPQRILLWHANYHPDGGQLFFPLDAAPFVVPLALPGDDVRPESFVCFRFDGSKGLYLHPNVWHEGVFGISGMQRFFDKQGAIHARVSVDFAREFGCLLEAPL
;
A
#
# COMPACT_ATOMS: atom_id res chain seq x y z
N GLN A 1 -15.07 -19.91 -0.48
CA GLN A 1 -16.30 -19.35 -1.10
C GLN A 1 -16.01 -17.92 -1.51
N GLY A 2 -16.66 -17.38 -2.55
CA GLY A 2 -16.41 -16.04 -3.10
C GLY A 2 -17.06 -14.88 -2.34
N GLY A 3 -16.98 -14.87 -1.02
CA GLY A 3 -17.54 -13.80 -0.17
C GLY A 3 -16.55 -12.66 0.09
N THR A 4 -16.81 -11.88 1.14
CA THR A 4 -15.88 -10.86 1.64
C THR A 4 -15.32 -11.24 3.00
N VAL A 5 -14.11 -10.79 3.29
CA VAL A 5 -13.51 -10.80 4.63
C VAL A 5 -13.24 -9.36 5.07
N GLU A 6 -13.19 -9.14 6.38
CA GLU A 6 -12.89 -7.84 6.97
C GLU A 6 -11.96 -8.00 8.17
N GLY A 7 -11.20 -6.96 8.47
CA GLY A 7 -10.20 -6.97 9.53
C GLY A 7 -9.50 -5.63 9.67
N VAL A 8 -8.44 -5.60 10.46
CA VAL A 8 -7.57 -4.44 10.58
C VAL A 8 -6.39 -4.61 9.63
N PHE A 9 -6.16 -3.61 8.79
CA PHE A 9 -4.90 -3.44 8.08
C PHE A 9 -4.01 -2.48 8.86
N ILE A 10 -2.77 -2.89 9.13
CA ILE A 10 -1.77 -2.08 9.82
C ILE A 10 -0.72 -1.65 8.81
N SER A 11 -0.45 -0.35 8.78
CA SER A 11 0.71 0.26 8.13
C SER A 11 1.66 0.74 9.22
N GLU A 12 2.86 0.20 9.30
CA GLU A 12 3.83 0.54 10.34
C GLU A 12 5.22 0.83 9.77
N TRP A 13 5.72 2.04 10.00
CA TRP A 13 7.12 2.37 9.79
C TRP A 13 7.98 1.79 10.92
N ARG A 14 8.97 0.99 10.56
CA ARG A 14 10.08 0.58 11.44
C ARG A 14 11.36 1.02 10.80
N GLY A 15 11.93 2.10 11.33
CA GLY A 15 13.04 2.81 10.68
C GLY A 15 12.68 3.21 9.25
N ASP A 16 13.47 2.75 8.28
CA ASP A 16 13.30 3.06 6.86
C ASP A 16 12.34 2.12 6.10
N VAL A 17 11.66 1.18 6.76
CA VAL A 17 10.80 0.19 6.07
C VAL A 17 9.36 0.31 6.55
N LEU A 18 8.44 0.41 5.58
CA LEU A 18 7.00 0.40 5.83
C LEU A 18 6.48 -1.03 5.73
N PHE A 19 6.03 -1.58 6.85
CA PHE A 19 5.42 -2.89 6.94
C PHE A 19 3.91 -2.80 6.83
N GLY A 20 3.32 -3.76 6.12
CA GLY A 20 1.89 -3.99 6.05
C GLY A 20 1.52 -5.27 6.77
N ARG A 21 0.47 -5.25 7.59
CA ARG A 21 -0.16 -6.48 8.11
C ARG A 21 -1.65 -6.45 7.82
N ASN A 22 -2.16 -7.49 7.18
CA ASN A 22 -3.56 -7.63 6.85
C ASN A 22 -4.20 -8.74 7.68
N ASP A 23 -4.91 -8.37 8.75
CA ASP A 23 -5.56 -9.33 9.64
C ASP A 23 -6.77 -10.02 8.97
N ALA A 24 -7.32 -9.47 7.87
CA ALA A 24 -8.46 -10.07 7.15
C ALA A 24 -8.07 -11.33 6.35
N VAL A 25 -6.81 -11.42 5.90
CA VAL A 25 -6.28 -12.58 5.14
C VAL A 25 -5.02 -13.20 5.76
N GLY A 26 -4.51 -12.65 6.87
CA GLY A 26 -3.35 -13.16 7.59
C GLY A 26 -1.99 -12.88 6.92
N GLY A 27 -1.88 -11.79 6.16
CA GLY A 27 -0.68 -11.46 5.39
C GLY A 27 0.23 -10.44 6.07
N GLU A 28 1.54 -10.58 5.85
CA GLU A 28 2.58 -9.62 6.24
C GLU A 28 3.44 -9.24 5.03
N TYR A 29 3.71 -7.94 4.86
CA TYR A 29 4.28 -7.38 3.64
C TYR A 29 5.29 -6.27 3.94
N ILE A 30 6.23 -6.05 3.03
CA ILE A 30 6.95 -4.77 2.92
C ILE A 30 6.20 -3.95 1.87
N LEU A 31 5.61 -2.83 2.27
CA LEU A 31 4.86 -1.94 1.38
C LEU A 31 5.78 -0.94 0.69
N ALA A 32 6.78 -0.41 1.40
CA ALA A 32 7.67 0.61 0.87
C ALA A 32 8.94 0.79 1.69
N TYR A 33 9.83 1.65 1.17
CA TYR A 33 11.03 2.09 1.86
C TYR A 33 11.11 3.62 1.93
N ALA A 34 11.76 4.17 2.96
CA ALA A 34 12.05 5.61 3.07
C ALA A 34 13.37 6.00 2.40
N THR A 35 14.21 5.00 2.14
CA THR A 35 15.50 5.11 1.46
C THR A 35 15.73 3.91 0.56
N GLU A 36 16.82 3.90 -0.21
CA GLU A 36 17.18 2.76 -1.06
C GLU A 36 17.17 1.44 -0.25
N PRO A 37 16.55 0.35 -0.75
CA PRO A 37 16.38 -0.89 0.01
C PRO A 37 17.68 -1.45 0.59
N ALA A 38 18.81 -1.30 -0.12
CA ALA A 38 20.11 -1.77 0.32
C ALA A 38 20.70 -0.98 1.51
N ALA A 39 20.21 0.23 1.76
CA ALA A 39 20.65 1.11 2.85
C ALA A 39 19.60 1.24 3.97
N ALA A 40 18.45 0.58 3.84
CA ALA A 40 17.35 0.69 4.79
C ALA A 40 17.73 0.12 6.16
N ASP A 41 17.52 0.92 7.21
CA ASP A 41 17.74 0.53 8.60
C ASP A 41 16.41 0.53 9.37
N VAL A 42 16.04 -0.61 9.95
CA VAL A 42 14.78 -0.76 10.70
C VAL A 42 14.87 -0.32 12.17
N THR A 43 16.05 0.07 12.65
CA THR A 43 16.32 0.27 14.09
C THR A 43 16.13 1.71 14.57
N HIS A 44 16.22 2.70 13.68
CA HIS A 44 16.07 4.09 14.06
C HIS A 44 14.60 4.53 14.18
N ARG A 45 14.39 5.74 14.69
CA ARG A 45 13.06 6.33 14.95
C ARG A 45 12.79 7.65 14.21
N ARG A 46 13.62 7.99 13.23
CA ARG A 46 13.40 9.17 12.37
C ARG A 46 12.15 8.97 11.54
N ASP A 47 11.38 10.04 11.35
CA ASP A 47 10.22 10.02 10.46
C ASP A 47 10.66 9.93 8.99
N PRO A 48 9.96 9.11 8.18
CA PRO A 48 10.25 9.00 6.75
C PRO A 48 9.94 10.33 6.04
N GLN A 49 10.73 10.66 5.02
CA GLN A 49 10.53 11.89 4.23
C GLN A 49 9.96 11.59 2.82
N ARG A 50 9.94 10.32 2.45
CA ARG A 50 9.49 9.83 1.15
C ARG A 50 9.08 8.37 1.24
N ILE A 51 8.42 7.91 0.19
CA ILE A 51 8.09 6.52 -0.09
C ILE A 51 8.82 6.13 -1.37
N LEU A 52 9.51 5.01 -1.34
CA LEU A 52 10.00 4.27 -2.50
C LEU A 52 9.19 2.98 -2.62
N LEU A 53 8.28 2.97 -3.60
CA LEU A 53 7.41 1.84 -3.92
C LEU A 53 8.16 0.88 -4.86
N TRP A 54 8.22 -0.38 -4.45
CA TRP A 54 8.89 -1.44 -5.21
C TRP A 54 7.91 -2.39 -5.91
N HIS A 55 6.68 -2.45 -5.42
CA HIS A 55 5.65 -3.36 -5.89
C HIS A 55 4.28 -2.69 -5.90
N ALA A 56 3.44 -3.08 -6.85
CA ALA A 56 2.02 -2.78 -6.88
C ALA A 56 1.26 -4.01 -7.38
N ASN A 57 -0.03 -4.04 -7.14
CA ASN A 57 -0.91 -5.10 -7.57
C ASN A 57 -2.34 -4.60 -7.83
N TYR A 58 -3.16 -5.45 -8.43
CA TYR A 58 -4.61 -5.28 -8.47
C TYR A 58 -5.33 -6.59 -8.19
N HIS A 59 -6.58 -6.46 -7.75
CA HIS A 59 -7.47 -7.58 -7.47
C HIS A 59 -8.55 -7.70 -8.57
N PRO A 60 -8.56 -8.76 -9.39
CA PRO A 60 -9.59 -8.97 -10.40
C PRO A 60 -10.88 -9.55 -9.84
N ASP A 61 -10.81 -10.21 -8.67
CA ASP A 61 -11.91 -10.93 -8.04
C ASP A 61 -12.81 -10.04 -7.18
N GLY A 62 -12.36 -8.83 -6.82
CA GLY A 62 -13.14 -7.90 -6.03
C GLY A 62 -12.40 -6.59 -5.76
N GLY A 63 -13.16 -5.60 -5.28
CA GLY A 63 -12.59 -4.36 -4.77
C GLY A 63 -12.08 -4.50 -3.33
N GLN A 64 -11.38 -3.48 -2.86
CA GLN A 64 -10.86 -3.39 -1.49
C GLN A 64 -11.15 -2.03 -0.87
N LEU A 65 -11.69 -2.02 0.34
CA LEU A 65 -12.00 -0.83 1.09
C LEU A 65 -10.95 -0.63 2.19
N PHE A 66 -10.44 0.59 2.31
CA PHE A 66 -9.68 1.01 3.49
C PHE A 66 -10.31 2.26 4.10
N PHE A 67 -10.56 2.23 5.41
CA PHE A 67 -11.03 3.39 6.16
C PHE A 67 -10.13 3.66 7.37
N PRO A 68 -9.57 4.87 7.54
CA PRO A 68 -8.64 5.16 8.64
C PRO A 68 -9.35 5.07 9.99
N LEU A 69 -8.83 4.26 10.91
CA LEU A 69 -9.38 4.10 12.26
C LEU A 69 -8.82 5.14 13.24
N ASP A 70 -7.61 5.63 12.97
CA ASP A 70 -6.91 6.58 13.83
C ASP A 70 -7.10 8.05 13.39
N ALA A 71 -7.89 8.29 12.33
CA ALA A 71 -8.12 9.61 11.72
C ALA A 71 -6.83 10.41 11.39
N ALA A 72 -5.73 9.71 11.14
CA ALA A 72 -4.44 10.31 10.77
C ALA A 72 -4.27 10.39 9.24
N PRO A 73 -3.47 11.36 8.73
CA PRO A 73 -3.16 11.46 7.32
C PRO A 73 -2.43 10.23 6.78
N PHE A 74 -2.70 9.88 5.53
CA PHE A 74 -2.07 8.77 4.83
C PHE A 74 -2.01 9.06 3.33
N VAL A 75 -1.22 8.27 2.60
CA VAL A 75 -1.14 8.35 1.15
C VAL A 75 -1.41 7.00 0.49
N VAL A 76 -1.82 7.06 -0.78
CA VAL A 76 -2.15 5.89 -1.59
C VAL A 76 -1.67 6.10 -3.03
N PRO A 77 -0.65 5.35 -3.49
CA PRO A 77 -0.26 5.32 -4.90
C PRO A 77 -1.27 4.49 -5.71
N LEU A 78 -1.82 5.06 -6.78
CA LEU A 78 -2.86 4.46 -7.61
C LEU A 78 -2.57 4.61 -9.10
N ALA A 79 -2.94 3.60 -9.90
CA ALA A 79 -3.03 3.70 -11.35
C ALA A 79 -4.36 3.12 -11.88
N LEU A 80 -4.79 3.59 -13.06
CA LEU A 80 -6.02 3.14 -13.70
C LEU A 80 -5.97 1.66 -14.09
N PRO A 81 -7.11 0.96 -14.18
CA PRO A 81 -7.16 -0.42 -14.63
C PRO A 81 -6.59 -0.67 -16.02
N GLY A 82 -5.94 -1.83 -16.19
CA GLY A 82 -5.37 -2.32 -17.45
C GLY A 82 -4.06 -3.09 -17.23
N ASP A 83 -3.71 -3.99 -18.14
CA ASP A 83 -2.58 -4.91 -17.93
C ASP A 83 -1.20 -4.33 -18.32
N ASP A 84 -1.14 -3.26 -19.14
CA ASP A 84 0.12 -2.59 -19.53
C ASP A 84 0.44 -1.42 -18.59
N VAL A 85 0.44 -1.66 -17.27
CA VAL A 85 0.79 -0.63 -16.29
C VAL A 85 2.26 -0.26 -16.41
N ARG A 86 2.55 1.04 -16.31
CA ARG A 86 3.92 1.57 -16.34
C ARG A 86 4.20 2.43 -15.11
N PRO A 87 5.48 2.63 -14.73
CA PRO A 87 5.87 3.56 -13.67
C PRO A 87 5.12 4.91 -13.73
N GLU A 88 5.00 5.50 -14.92
CA GLU A 88 4.39 6.82 -15.12
C GLU A 88 2.86 6.82 -15.01
N SER A 89 2.23 5.65 -14.89
CA SER A 89 0.78 5.52 -14.75
C SER A 89 0.31 5.85 -13.33
N PHE A 90 1.22 5.84 -12.37
CA PHE A 90 0.89 6.01 -10.96
C PHE A 90 0.84 7.48 -10.55
N VAL A 91 -0.18 7.81 -9.77
CA VAL A 91 -0.30 9.07 -9.04
C VAL A 91 -0.51 8.78 -7.56
N CYS A 92 0.11 9.57 -6.69
CA CYS A 92 -0.01 9.40 -5.25
C CYS A 92 -1.06 10.35 -4.67
N PHE A 93 -2.14 9.80 -4.12
CA PHE A 93 -3.20 10.58 -3.48
C PHE A 93 -2.88 10.76 -2.00
N ARG A 94 -3.12 11.96 -1.47
CA ARG A 94 -3.01 12.27 -0.05
C ARG A 94 -4.39 12.42 0.58
N PHE A 95 -4.58 11.77 1.71
CA PHE A 95 -5.79 11.84 2.52
C PHE A 95 -5.46 12.52 3.84
N ASP A 96 -6.37 13.36 4.33
CA ASP A 96 -6.24 14.06 5.62
C ASP A 96 -6.66 13.19 6.82
N GLY A 97 -7.13 11.97 6.58
CA GLY A 97 -7.63 11.04 7.60
C GLY A 97 -9.14 11.11 7.84
N SER A 98 -9.85 12.07 7.24
CA SER A 98 -11.32 12.19 7.38
C SER A 98 -12.12 11.26 6.48
N LYS A 99 -11.47 10.67 5.46
CA LYS A 99 -12.08 9.82 4.44
C LYS A 99 -11.26 8.55 4.26
N GLY A 100 -11.97 7.46 4.01
CA GLY A 100 -11.40 6.25 3.42
C GLY A 100 -11.54 6.25 1.91
N LEU A 101 -11.18 5.12 1.30
CA LEU A 101 -11.35 4.86 -0.11
C LEU A 101 -11.87 3.44 -0.35
N TYR A 102 -12.58 3.28 -1.46
CA TYR A 102 -12.94 1.97 -2.01
C TYR A 102 -12.28 1.84 -3.38
N LEU A 103 -11.36 0.90 -3.48
CA LEU A 103 -10.66 0.53 -4.70
C LEU A 103 -11.53 -0.44 -5.49
N HIS A 104 -11.91 -0.05 -6.70
CA HIS A 104 -12.66 -0.92 -7.60
C HIS A 104 -11.77 -2.08 -8.07
N PRO A 105 -12.35 -3.21 -8.49
CA PRO A 105 -11.58 -4.29 -9.13
C PRO A 105 -10.69 -3.74 -10.25
N ASN A 106 -9.52 -4.35 -10.41
CA ASN A 106 -8.49 -4.01 -11.39
C ASN A 106 -7.80 -2.64 -11.23
N VAL A 107 -8.14 -1.82 -10.23
CA VAL A 107 -7.37 -0.60 -9.94
C VAL A 107 -6.03 -1.01 -9.33
N TRP A 108 -4.93 -0.52 -9.92
CA TRP A 108 -3.59 -0.79 -9.40
C TRP A 108 -3.33 0.03 -8.14
N HIS A 109 -2.77 -0.62 -7.13
CA HIS A 109 -2.44 -0.06 -5.84
C HIS A 109 -1.44 -0.98 -5.13
N GLU A 110 -0.95 -0.61 -3.95
CA GLU A 110 -0.24 -1.57 -3.09
C GLU A 110 -0.94 -1.75 -1.74
N GLY A 111 -1.48 -0.67 -1.21
CA GLY A 111 -2.14 -0.61 0.09
C GLY A 111 -2.29 0.83 0.53
N VAL A 112 -2.39 1.06 1.83
CA VAL A 112 -2.49 2.38 2.46
C VAL A 112 -1.26 2.67 3.31
N PHE A 113 -0.69 3.87 3.16
CA PHE A 113 0.64 4.20 3.62
C PHE A 113 0.52 5.30 4.68
N GLY A 114 0.65 4.93 5.95
CA GLY A 114 0.75 5.90 7.04
C GLY A 114 1.97 6.79 6.87
N ILE A 115 1.88 8.06 7.27
CA ILE A 115 2.96 9.04 7.05
C ILE A 115 4.09 8.94 8.10
N SER A 116 3.82 8.33 9.26
CA SER A 116 4.79 8.04 10.31
C SER A 116 4.23 7.01 11.30
N GLY A 117 5.11 6.35 12.05
CA GLY A 117 4.72 5.39 13.09
C GLY A 117 3.81 4.26 12.60
N MET A 118 2.88 3.84 13.46
CA MET A 118 1.87 2.82 13.16
C MET A 118 0.50 3.47 12.94
N GLN A 119 -0.20 3.08 11.89
CA GLN A 119 -1.57 3.48 11.60
C GLN A 119 -2.43 2.26 11.24
N ARG A 120 -3.69 2.30 11.68
CA ARG A 120 -4.68 1.23 11.49
C ARG A 120 -5.81 1.68 10.57
N PHE A 121 -6.25 0.73 9.75
CA PHE A 121 -7.34 0.91 8.80
C PHE A 121 -8.32 -0.25 8.94
N PHE A 122 -9.62 0.05 8.88
CA PHE A 122 -10.62 -0.96 8.61
C PHE A 122 -10.46 -1.41 7.17
N ASP A 123 -10.20 -2.69 6.96
CA ASP A 123 -10.06 -3.33 5.66
C ASP A 123 -11.25 -4.24 5.39
N LYS A 124 -11.77 -4.18 4.16
CA LYS A 124 -12.77 -5.12 3.66
C LYS A 124 -12.52 -5.44 2.20
N GLN A 125 -12.41 -6.71 1.89
CA GLN A 125 -11.97 -7.20 0.57
C GLN A 125 -12.59 -8.55 0.22
N GLY A 126 -12.33 -9.02 -1.00
CA GLY A 126 -12.71 -10.37 -1.45
C GLY A 126 -12.01 -11.47 -0.65
N ALA A 127 -12.72 -12.55 -0.36
CA ALA A 127 -12.20 -13.69 0.40
C ALA A 127 -11.22 -14.59 -0.39
N ILE A 128 -11.14 -14.43 -1.71
CA ILE A 128 -10.29 -15.24 -2.60
C ILE A 128 -8.93 -14.56 -2.87
N HIS A 129 -8.79 -13.25 -2.57
CA HIS A 129 -7.56 -12.45 -2.65
C HIS A 129 -6.68 -12.77 -3.88
N ALA A 130 -7.31 -12.93 -5.04
CA ALA A 130 -6.59 -13.10 -6.29
C ALA A 130 -5.88 -11.79 -6.64
N ARG A 131 -4.66 -11.85 -7.19
CA ARG A 131 -3.94 -10.65 -7.59
C ARG A 131 -3.05 -10.84 -8.80
N VAL A 132 -2.89 -9.76 -9.55
CA VAL A 132 -1.83 -9.57 -10.54
C VAL A 132 -0.89 -8.51 -9.99
N SER A 133 0.41 -8.74 -10.11
CA SER A 133 1.45 -7.98 -9.43
C SER A 133 2.49 -7.47 -10.42
N VAL A 134 3.11 -6.34 -10.09
CA VAL A 134 4.28 -5.78 -10.77
C VAL A 134 5.39 -5.52 -9.75
N ASP A 135 6.62 -5.91 -10.09
CA ASP A 135 7.85 -5.61 -9.34
C ASP A 135 8.67 -4.58 -10.12
N PHE A 136 8.62 -3.31 -9.71
CA PHE A 136 9.20 -2.20 -10.49
C PHE A 136 10.72 -2.32 -10.64
N ALA A 137 11.41 -2.80 -9.62
CA ALA A 137 12.85 -2.95 -9.66
C ALA A 137 13.27 -4.02 -10.68
N ARG A 138 12.54 -5.13 -10.74
CA ARG A 138 12.84 -6.22 -11.68
C ARG A 138 12.37 -5.94 -13.09
N GLU A 139 11.19 -5.36 -13.25
CA GLU A 139 10.53 -5.21 -14.55
C GLU A 139 10.92 -3.90 -15.25
N PHE A 140 11.20 -2.84 -14.49
CA PHE A 140 11.50 -1.51 -15.03
C PHE A 140 12.85 -0.94 -14.57
N GLY A 141 13.55 -1.59 -13.62
CA GLY A 141 14.84 -1.12 -13.13
C GLY A 141 14.74 0.16 -12.28
N CYS A 142 13.57 0.45 -11.69
CA CYS A 142 13.34 1.64 -10.88
C CYS A 142 12.45 1.35 -9.66
N LEU A 143 12.38 2.33 -8.75
CA LEU A 143 11.36 2.43 -7.70
C LEU A 143 10.52 3.68 -7.97
N LEU A 144 9.25 3.68 -7.56
CA LEU A 144 8.42 4.89 -7.66
C LEU A 144 8.57 5.72 -6.40
N GLU A 145 8.90 7.00 -6.54
CA GLU A 145 9.06 7.91 -5.42
C GLU A 145 7.83 8.82 -5.22
N ALA A 146 7.41 8.98 -3.97
CA ALA A 146 6.49 10.05 -3.57
C ALA A 146 6.99 10.73 -2.27
N PRO A 147 6.99 12.07 -2.18
CA PRO A 147 7.32 12.77 -0.94
C PRO A 147 6.21 12.60 0.11
N LEU A 148 6.59 12.62 1.40
CA LEU A 148 5.69 12.55 2.56
C LEU A 148 5.52 13.89 3.29
#